data_AF-A0A1C6LAM7-F1
#
_entry.id   AF-A0A1C6LAM7-F1
#
_cell.length_a   1.000
_cell.length_b   1.000
_cell.length_c   1.000
_cell.angle_alpha   90.00
_cell.angle_beta   90.00
_cell.angle_gamma   90.00
#
_symmetry.space_group_name_H-M   'P 1'
#
loop_
_entity.id
_entity.type
_entity.pdbx_description
1 polymer ?
#
loop_
_entity_poly.entity_id
_entity_poly.type
_entity_poly.pdbx_seq_one_letter_code
_entity_poly.pdbx_strand_id
1 'polypeptide(L)'
;MNGHIVLSPMERERIIQRSVEREHWKTKSTICMEEMAELQQQISKQIRGYDDRYGLLKEMADVYISLKLLESIFNVTPEEMQKAIDVKLARERSNQ
;
A
#
# COMPACT_ATOMS: atom_id res chain seq x y z
N MET A 1 4.46 -9.38 15.90
CA MET A 1 5.32 -8.22 15.56
C MET A 1 6.23 -7.95 16.75
N ASN A 2 7.52 -8.28 16.64
CA ASN A 2 8.51 -8.06 17.71
C ASN A 2 9.25 -6.74 17.46
N GLY A 3 9.33 -5.89 18.50
CA GLY A 3 10.16 -4.68 18.54
C GLY A 3 9.38 -3.38 18.28
N HIS A 4 9.58 -2.38 19.16
CA HIS A 4 9.15 -1.00 18.96
C HIS A 4 9.95 -0.35 17.82
N ILE A 5 9.79 -0.83 16.59
CA ILE A 5 10.38 -0.20 15.41
C ILE A 5 9.37 0.81 14.89
N VAL A 6 9.63 2.08 15.19
CA VAL A 6 8.85 3.21 14.66
C VAL A 6 9.78 4.05 13.80
N LEU A 7 9.64 3.92 12.49
CA LEU A 7 10.39 4.73 11.52
C LEU A 7 9.76 6.12 11.41
N SER A 8 10.58 7.16 11.36
CA SER A 8 10.15 8.53 11.02
C SER A 8 9.70 8.63 9.55
N PRO A 9 8.91 9.66 9.18
CA PRO A 9 8.50 9.87 7.79
C PRO A 9 9.68 9.94 6.81
N MET A 10 10.74 10.69 7.16
CA MET A 10 11.94 10.82 6.34
C MET A 10 12.67 9.48 6.14
N GLU A 11 12.73 8.63 7.18
CA GLU A 11 13.34 7.31 7.06
C GLU A 11 12.55 6.39 6.12
N ARG A 12 11.21 6.43 6.21
CA ARG A 12 10.34 5.66 5.31
C ARG A 12 10.55 6.06 3.87
N GLU A 13 10.52 7.37 3.59
CA GLU A 13 10.73 7.91 2.25
C GLU A 13 12.12 7.53 1.69
N ARG A 14 13.17 7.63 2.51
CA ARG A 14 14.52 7.22 2.12
C ARG A 14 14.65 5.72 1.84
N ILE A 15 13.87 4.87 2.52
CA ILE A 15 13.85 3.43 2.26
C ILE A 15 13.11 3.14 0.95
N ILE A 16 11.97 3.79 0.72
CA ILE A 16 11.19 3.67 -0.53
C ILE A 16 12.04 4.09 -1.72
N GLN A 17 12.68 5.26 -1.65
CA GLN A 17 13.52 5.78 -2.72
C GLN A 17 14.67 4.81 -3.07
N ARG A 18 15.40 4.31 -2.06
CA ARG A 18 16.45 3.30 -2.27
C ARG A 18 15.92 2.00 -2.85
N SER A 19 14.70 1.60 -2.51
CA SER A 19 14.05 0.40 -3.05
C SER A 19 13.76 0.55 -4.54
N VAL A 20 13.27 1.71 -4.97
CA VAL A 20 12.99 2.03 -6.38
C VAL A 20 14.26 2.16 -7.20
N GLU A 21 15.34 2.72 -6.64
CA GLU A 21 16.63 2.84 -7.32
C GLU A 21 17.32 1.49 -7.56
N ARG A 22 17.09 0.49 -6.70
CA ARG A 22 17.78 -0.80 -6.75
C ARG A 22 17.27 -1.74 -7.84
N GLU A 23 16.00 -1.64 -8.20
CA GLU A 23 15.34 -2.60 -9.10
C GLU A 23 14.57 -1.87 -10.20
N HIS A 24 14.50 -2.49 -11.38
CA HIS A 24 13.77 -1.90 -12.50
C HIS A 24 12.29 -1.73 -12.17
N TRP A 25 11.69 -0.61 -12.59
CA TRP A 25 10.31 -0.24 -12.25
C TRP A 25 9.29 -1.34 -12.55
N LYS A 26 9.44 -2.04 -13.69
CA LYS A 26 8.57 -3.19 -14.05
C LYS A 26 8.61 -4.29 -12.99
N THR A 27 9.78 -4.63 -12.48
CA THR A 27 9.93 -5.67 -11.45
C THR A 27 9.23 -5.25 -10.17
N LYS A 28 9.42 -3.99 -9.74
CA LYS A 28 8.71 -3.45 -8.58
C LYS A 28 7.20 -3.40 -8.79
N SER A 29 6.74 -3.02 -9.98
CA SER A 29 5.31 -3.04 -10.32
C SER A 29 4.74 -4.46 -10.27
N THR A 30 5.47 -5.48 -10.74
CA THR A 30 5.06 -6.88 -10.64
C THR A 30 4.91 -7.30 -9.17
N ILE A 31 5.88 -6.99 -8.31
CA ILE A 31 5.78 -7.26 -6.87
C ILE A 31 4.55 -6.56 -6.28
N CYS A 32 4.32 -5.28 -6.62
CA CYS A 32 3.13 -4.58 -6.16
C CYS A 32 1.82 -5.25 -6.60
N MET A 33 1.78 -5.86 -7.80
CA MET A 33 0.63 -6.64 -8.24
C MET A 33 0.45 -7.93 -7.43
N GLU A 34 1.53 -8.60 -7.05
CA GLU A 34 1.51 -9.80 -6.20
C GLU A 34 0.94 -9.47 -4.81
N GLU A 35 1.42 -8.41 -4.15
CA GLU A 35 0.93 -7.98 -2.84
C GLU A 35 -0.58 -7.64 -2.87
N MET A 36 -1.05 -6.99 -3.94
CA MET A 36 -2.48 -6.72 -4.13
C MET A 36 -3.30 -8.01 -4.29
N ALA A 37 -2.75 -9.03 -4.97
CA ALA A 37 -3.39 -10.33 -5.11
C ALA A 37 -3.43 -11.09 -3.77
N GLU A 38 -2.39 -10.98 -2.94
CA GLU A 38 -2.37 -11.55 -1.59
C GLU A 38 -3.43 -10.90 -0.69
N LEU A 39 -3.54 -9.56 -0.71
CA LEU A 39 -4.61 -8.87 0.02
C LEU A 39 -6.00 -9.29 -0.48
N GLN A 40 -6.21 -9.41 -1.80
CA GLN A 40 -7.46 -9.93 -2.36
C GLN A 40 -7.77 -11.34 -1.80
N GLN A 41 -6.76 -12.21 -1.72
CA GLN A 41 -6.92 -13.55 -1.16
C GLN A 41 -7.29 -13.50 0.33
N GLN A 42 -6.65 -12.65 1.13
CA GLN A 42 -6.96 -12.53 2.56
C GLN A 42 -8.36 -11.96 2.80
N ILE A 43 -8.79 -10.96 2.03
CA ILE A 43 -10.18 -10.46 2.08
C ILE A 43 -11.16 -11.59 1.75
N SER A 44 -10.87 -12.42 0.73
CA SER A 44 -11.71 -13.59 0.41
C SER A 44 -11.78 -14.61 1.55
N LYS A 45 -10.71 -14.81 2.32
CA LYS A 45 -10.74 -15.66 3.53
C LYS A 45 -11.63 -15.04 4.61
N GLN A 46 -11.51 -13.73 4.84
CA GLN A 46 -12.33 -13.03 5.84
C GLN A 46 -13.83 -13.11 5.52
N ILE A 47 -14.22 -12.93 4.25
CA ILE A 47 -15.62 -13.09 3.80
C ILE A 47 -16.15 -14.51 4.06
N ARG A 48 -15.28 -15.53 4.00
CA ARG A 48 -15.63 -16.93 4.27
C ARG A 48 -15.64 -17.29 5.76
N GLY A 49 -15.42 -16.33 6.65
CA GLY A 49 -15.46 -16.51 8.11
C GLY A 49 -14.15 -17.00 8.73
N TYR A 50 -13.02 -16.91 8.01
CA TYR A 50 -11.71 -17.17 8.60
C TYR A 50 -11.24 -15.95 9.39
N ASP A 51 -11.08 -16.08 10.71
CA ASP A 51 -10.63 -15.00 11.59
C ASP A 51 -9.09 -14.89 11.63
N ASP A 52 -8.48 -14.60 10.47
CA ASP A 52 -7.04 -14.32 10.37
C ASP A 52 -6.78 -12.81 10.35
N ARG A 53 -6.96 -12.16 11.51
CA ARG A 53 -6.73 -10.72 11.67
C ARG A 53 -5.29 -10.32 11.39
N TYR A 54 -4.34 -11.19 11.75
CA TYR A 54 -2.91 -10.95 11.58
C TYR A 54 -2.52 -10.98 10.11
N GLY A 55 -2.93 -12.01 9.37
CA GLY A 55 -2.72 -12.13 7.93
C GLY A 55 -3.32 -10.94 7.19
N LEU A 56 -4.57 -10.56 7.52
CA LEU A 56 -5.18 -9.37 6.92
C LEU A 56 -4.37 -8.09 7.18
N LEU A 57 -3.93 -7.87 8.43
CA LEU A 57 -3.14 -6.69 8.78
C LEU A 57 -1.81 -6.65 8.02
N LYS A 58 -1.15 -7.81 7.87
CA LYS A 58 0.10 -7.95 7.12
C LYS A 58 -0.10 -7.51 5.66
N GLU A 59 -1.04 -8.11 4.94
CA GLU A 59 -1.19 -7.80 3.51
C GLU A 59 -1.72 -6.38 3.27
N MET A 60 -2.48 -5.81 4.22
CA MET A 60 -2.84 -4.39 4.17
C MET A 60 -1.60 -3.48 4.28
N ALA A 61 -0.65 -3.84 5.14
CA ALA A 61 0.60 -3.09 5.29
C ALA A 61 1.48 -3.24 4.04
N ASP A 62 1.58 -4.45 3.49
CA ASP A 62 2.35 -4.73 2.28
C ASP A 62 1.78 -3.91 1.09
N VAL A 63 0.45 -3.92 0.87
CA VAL A 63 -0.20 -3.10 -0.16
C VAL A 63 -0.04 -1.59 0.08
N TYR A 64 -0.09 -1.13 1.33
CA TYR A 64 0.15 0.29 1.63
C TYR A 64 1.55 0.73 1.21
N ILE A 65 2.57 -0.10 1.45
CA ILE A 65 3.94 0.14 1.00
C ILE A 65 4.02 0.06 -0.53
N SER A 66 3.35 -0.91 -1.16
CA SER A 66 3.27 -1.01 -2.62
C SER A 66 2.72 0.26 -3.26
N LEU A 67 1.66 0.85 -2.70
CA LEU A 67 1.12 2.12 -3.19
C LEU A 67 2.15 3.26 -3.11
N LYS A 68 2.93 3.34 -2.03
CA LYS A 68 4.02 4.33 -1.92
C LYS A 68 5.17 4.09 -2.89
N LEU A 69 5.48 2.83 -3.19
CA LEU A 69 6.44 2.50 -4.24
C LEU A 69 5.92 2.93 -5.62
N LEU A 70 4.64 2.70 -5.91
CA LEU A 70 4.03 3.11 -7.19
C LEU A 70 3.94 4.63 -7.33
N GLU A 71 3.63 5.36 -6.24
CA GLU A 71 3.71 6.82 -6.22
C GLU A 71 5.11 7.31 -6.64
N SER A 72 6.17 6.74 -6.05
CA SER A 72 7.56 7.07 -6.39
C SER A 72 7.93 6.66 -7.83
N ILE A 73 7.56 5.45 -8.26
CA ILE A 73 7.87 4.93 -9.62
C ILE A 73 7.23 5.77 -10.71
N PHE A 74 5.96 6.17 -10.53
CA PHE A 74 5.21 6.93 -11.53
C PHE A 74 5.24 8.44 -11.30
N ASN A 75 6.08 8.90 -10.37
CA ASN A 75 6.24 10.31 -10.03
C ASN A 75 4.91 11.00 -9.70
N VAL A 76 4.04 10.31 -8.94
CA VAL A 76 2.78 10.85 -8.43
C VAL A 76 3.09 11.56 -7.11
N THR A 77 2.77 12.85 -7.05
CA THR A 77 3.02 13.65 -5.86
C THR A 77 2.00 13.33 -4.75
N PRO A 78 2.37 13.51 -3.46
CA PRO A 78 1.42 13.39 -2.35
C PRO A 78 0.18 14.28 -2.52
N GLU A 79 0.34 15.47 -3.08
CA GLU A 79 -0.74 16.42 -3.32
C GLU A 79 -1.74 15.90 -4.37
N GLU A 80 -1.23 15.35 -5.48
CA GLU A 80 -2.08 14.73 -6.52
C GLU A 80 -2.84 13.53 -5.96
N MET A 81 -2.17 12.66 -5.21
CA MET A 81 -2.80 11.51 -4.59
C MET A 81 -3.89 11.93 -3.59
N GLN A 82 -3.58 12.89 -2.70
CA GLN A 82 -4.53 13.37 -1.70
C GLN A 82 -5.77 14.00 -2.36
N LYS A 83 -5.57 14.83 -3.40
CA LYS A 83 -6.67 15.41 -4.17
C LYS A 83 -7.55 14.32 -4.81
N ALA A 84 -6.96 13.26 -5.34
CA ALA A 84 -7.69 12.15 -5.93
C ALA A 84 -8.50 11.37 -4.87
N ILE A 85 -7.94 11.18 -3.68
CA ILE A 85 -8.61 10.56 -2.53
C ILE A 85 -9.81 11.42 -2.10
N ASP A 86 -9.62 12.73 -1.92
CA ASP A 86 -10.67 13.65 -1.47
C ASP A 86 -11.87 13.67 -2.44
N VAL A 87 -11.60 13.67 -3.75
CA VAL A 87 -12.65 13.58 -4.77
C VAL A 87 -13.43 12.27 -4.68
N LYS A 88 -12.76 11.14 -4.41
CA LYS A 88 -13.44 9.84 -4.24
C LYS A 88 -14.26 9.80 -2.95
N LEU A 89 -13.73 10.28 -1.84
CA LEU A 89 -14.44 10.32 -0.54
C LEU A 89 -15.65 11.26 -0.58
N ALA A 90 -15.53 12.41 -1.26
CA ALA A 90 -16.66 13.32 -1.45
C ALA A 90 -17.84 12.65 -2.17
N ARG A 91 -17.57 11.75 -3.13
CA ARG A 91 -18.60 10.97 -3.85
C ARG A 91 -19.29 9.96 -2.94
N GLU A 92 -18.52 9.24 -2.13
CA GLU A 92 -19.10 8.31 -1.15
C GLU A 92 -19.99 9.05 -0.14
N ARG A 93 -19.56 10.23 0.33
CA ARG A 93 -20.38 11.08 1.21
C ARG A 93 -21.70 11.52 0.55
N SER A 94 -21.70 11.78 -0.76
CA SER A 94 -22.92 12.17 -1.49
C SER A 94 -23.81 11.00 -1.93
N ASN A 95 -23.29 9.77 -1.87
CA ASN A 95 -24.02 8.54 -2.18
C ASN A 95 -24.71 7.92 -0.96
N GLN A 96 -24.58 8.54 0.22
CA GLN A 96 -25.36 8.29 1.44
C GLN A 96 -26.60 9.16 1.45
#